data_AF-M5EQV6-F1
#
_entry.id   AF-M5EQV6-F1
#
_cell.length_a   1.000
_cell.length_b   1.000
_cell.length_c   1.000
_cell.angle_alpha   90.00
_cell.angle_beta   90.00
_cell.angle_gamma   90.00
#
_symmetry.space_group_name_H-M   'P 1'
#
loop_
_entity.id
_entity.type
_entity.pdbx_description
1 polymer ?
#
loop_
_entity_poly.entity_id
_entity_poly.type
_entity_poly.pdbx_seq_one_letter_code
_entity_poly.pdbx_strand_id
1 'polypeptide(L)'
;MHPIIEELNRLRASIDRIQAFVEAEMAPASEEYKKSNGRLTEEGIRMLHAAFETGAIPAEAAKVVDISKGAAWQHQKRWKASKDKSV
;
A
#
# COMPACT_ATOMS: atom_id res chain seq x y z
N MET A 1 -38.88 23.78 5.36
CA MET A 1 -37.72 22.87 5.50
C MET A 1 -36.76 23.56 6.45
N HIS A 2 -36.30 22.91 7.54
CA HIS A 2 -35.50 23.58 8.57
C HIS A 2 -34.07 23.82 8.05
N PRO A 3 -33.49 25.03 8.18
CA PRO A 3 -32.16 25.36 7.66
C PRO A 3 -31.04 24.48 8.25
N ILE A 4 -31.24 23.99 9.48
CA ILE A 4 -30.34 23.04 10.15
C ILE A 4 -30.25 21.70 9.40
N ILE A 5 -31.37 21.24 8.80
CA ILE A 5 -31.41 19.99 8.05
C ILE A 5 -30.63 20.13 6.73
N GLU A 6 -30.68 21.31 6.12
CA GLU A 6 -29.96 21.62 4.89
C GLU A 6 -28.44 21.72 5.13
N GLU A 7 -28.04 22.34 6.24
CA GLU A 7 -26.66 22.38 6.72
C GLU A 7 -26.10 20.97 6.99
N LEU A 8 -26.87 20.12 7.68
CA LEU A 8 -26.49 18.73 7.98
C LEU A 8 -26.30 17.89 6.71
N ASN A 9 -27.19 18.03 5.74
CA ASN A 9 -27.07 17.32 4.46
C ASN A 9 -25.83 17.77 3.67
N ARG A 10 -25.50 19.07 3.71
CA ARG A 10 -24.32 19.63 3.05
C ARG A 10 -23.02 19.13 3.69
N LEU A 11 -22.98 19.05 5.02
CA LEU A 11 -21.85 18.49 5.77
C LEU A 11 -21.68 17.00 5.47
N ARG A 12 -22.78 16.23 5.41
CA ARG A 12 -22.72 14.79 5.07
C ARG A 12 -22.13 14.55 3.69
N ALA A 13 -22.58 15.29 2.68
CA ALA A 13 -22.05 15.20 1.33
C ALA A 13 -20.57 15.65 1.21
N SER A 14 -20.09 16.49 2.13
CA SER A 14 -18.67 16.84 2.21
C SER A 14 -17.84 15.71 2.83
N ILE A 15 -18.36 15.08 3.89
CA ILE A 15 -17.72 13.92 4.54
C ILE A 15 -17.62 12.75 3.57
N ASP A 16 -18.69 12.42 2.86
CA ASP A 16 -18.71 11.31 1.91
C ASP A 16 -17.70 11.53 0.76
N ARG A 17 -17.53 12.77 0.30
CA ARG A 17 -16.52 13.13 -0.73
C ARG A 17 -15.09 13.03 -0.20
N ILE A 18 -14.85 13.46 1.03
CA ILE A 18 -13.52 13.33 1.68
C ILE A 18 -13.19 11.85 1.90
N GLN A 19 -14.16 11.04 2.34
CA GLN A 19 -13.99 9.60 2.48
C GLN A 19 -13.66 8.93 1.15
N ALA A 20 -14.40 9.23 0.08
CA ALA A 20 -14.12 8.69 -1.25
C ALA A 20 -12.73 9.11 -1.79
N PHE A 21 -12.30 10.34 -1.52
CA PHE A 21 -10.96 10.80 -1.89
C PHE A 21 -9.87 10.06 -1.11
N VAL A 22 -10.04 9.90 0.20
CA VAL A 22 -9.11 9.14 1.04
C VAL A 22 -9.10 7.67 0.64
N GLU A 23 -10.25 7.07 0.34
CA GLU A 23 -10.34 5.69 -0.16
C GLU A 23 -9.74 5.52 -1.56
N ALA A 24 -9.75 6.54 -2.40
CA ALA A 24 -9.11 6.52 -3.72
C ALA A 24 -7.59 6.73 -3.64
N GLU A 25 -7.10 7.58 -2.73
CA GLU A 25 -5.66 7.72 -2.47
C GLU A 25 -5.08 6.55 -1.65
N MET A 26 -5.91 5.93 -0.80
CA MET A 26 -5.59 4.70 -0.08
C MET A 26 -6.02 3.44 -0.83
N ALA A 27 -6.60 3.56 -2.03
CA ALA A 27 -6.88 2.43 -2.90
C ALA A 27 -5.51 1.82 -3.20
N PRO A 28 -5.18 0.67 -2.61
CA PRO A 28 -3.82 0.23 -2.68
C PRO A 28 -3.58 -0.25 -4.11
N ALA A 29 -2.34 -0.20 -4.57
CA ALA A 29 -1.90 -1.00 -5.70
C ALA A 29 -2.00 -2.53 -5.42
N SER A 30 -2.81 -2.95 -4.44
CA SER A 30 -2.85 -4.26 -3.79
C SER A 30 -3.43 -5.35 -4.68
N GLU A 31 -4.39 -5.05 -5.54
CA GLU A 31 -5.00 -6.08 -6.40
C GLU A 31 -4.00 -6.62 -7.43
N GLU A 32 -3.06 -5.80 -7.93
CA GLU A 32 -2.03 -6.25 -8.88
C GLU A 32 -0.84 -6.94 -8.19
N TYR A 33 -0.53 -6.56 -6.95
CA TYR A 33 0.65 -7.04 -6.23
C TYR A 33 0.37 -8.17 -5.24
N LYS A 34 -0.89 -8.50 -4.96
CA LYS A 34 -1.27 -9.59 -4.07
C LYS A 34 -2.21 -10.58 -4.74
N LYS A 35 -1.97 -11.86 -4.47
CA LYS A 35 -2.88 -12.96 -4.78
C LYS A 35 -4.04 -12.98 -3.79
N SER A 36 -5.14 -13.64 -4.14
CA SER A 36 -6.32 -13.85 -3.30
C SER A 36 -6.02 -14.52 -1.94
N ASN A 37 -4.88 -15.19 -1.79
CA ASN A 37 -4.42 -15.79 -0.53
C ASN A 37 -3.51 -14.86 0.32
N GLY A 38 -3.43 -13.58 -0.04
CA GLY A 38 -2.64 -12.57 0.67
C GLY A 38 -1.12 -12.64 0.41
N ARG A 39 -0.64 -13.52 -0.47
CA ARG A 39 0.78 -13.58 -0.87
C ARG A 39 1.05 -12.62 -2.02
N LEU A 40 2.28 -12.11 -2.11
CA LEU A 40 2.67 -11.28 -3.25
C LEU A 40 2.61 -12.05 -4.57
N THR A 41 2.19 -11.36 -5.63
CA THR A 41 2.39 -11.78 -7.02
C THR A 41 3.87 -11.65 -7.39
N GLU A 42 4.27 -12.20 -8.54
CA GLU A 42 5.65 -11.99 -9.03
C GLU A 42 5.94 -10.51 -9.28
N GLU A 43 4.95 -9.76 -9.75
CA GLU A 43 5.05 -8.31 -9.93
C GLU A 43 5.22 -7.60 -8.58
N GLY A 44 4.44 -7.98 -7.58
CA GLY A 44 4.59 -7.44 -6.22
C GLY A 44 5.97 -7.73 -5.62
N ILE A 45 6.55 -8.91 -5.89
CA ILE A 45 7.93 -9.21 -5.47
C ILE A 45 8.93 -8.33 -6.22
N ARG A 46 8.74 -8.12 -7.53
CA ARG A 46 9.63 -7.28 -8.35
C ARG A 46 9.61 -5.83 -7.89
N MET A 47 8.42 -5.26 -7.66
CA MET A 47 8.25 -3.91 -7.13
C MET A 47 8.86 -3.74 -5.75
N LEU A 48 8.68 -4.74 -4.87
CA LEU A 48 9.30 -4.74 -3.55
C LEU A 48 10.83 -4.75 -3.63
N HIS A 49 11.41 -5.55 -4.54
CA HIS A 49 12.86 -5.57 -4.76
C HIS A 49 13.37 -4.28 -5.38
N ALA A 50 12.66 -3.70 -6.34
CA ALA A 50 13.01 -2.42 -6.95
C ALA A 50 13.06 -1.30 -5.89
N ALA A 51 12.10 -1.28 -4.97
CA ALA A 51 12.12 -0.34 -3.84
C ALA A 51 13.36 -0.52 -2.94
N PHE A 52 13.80 -1.76 -2.71
CA PHE A 52 15.05 -2.00 -1.97
C PHE A 52 16.30 -1.59 -2.76
N GLU A 53 16.31 -1.76 -4.08
CA GLU A 53 17.40 -1.32 -4.97
C GLU A 53 17.54 0.21 -4.97
N THR A 54 16.43 0.95 -4.85
CA THR A 54 16.45 2.41 -4.69
C THR A 54 16.78 2.89 -3.26
N GLY A 55 17.04 1.96 -2.34
CA GLY A 55 17.42 2.28 -0.95
C GLY A 55 16.26 2.50 0.02
N ALA A 56 15.01 2.16 -0.36
CA ALA A 56 13.87 2.32 0.52
C ALA A 56 14.00 1.46 1.78
N ILE A 57 13.58 2.00 2.93
CA ILE A 57 13.54 1.22 4.17
C ILE A 57 12.34 0.25 4.16
N PRO A 58 12.36 -0.85 4.93
CA PRO A 58 11.29 -1.85 4.91
C PRO A 58 9.88 -1.31 5.15
N ALA A 59 9.74 -0.22 5.92
CA ALA A 59 8.45 0.40 6.16
C ALA A 59 7.89 1.14 4.93
N GLU A 60 8.75 1.70 4.09
CA GLU A 60 8.37 2.40 2.86
C GLU A 60 8.08 1.38 1.75
N ALA A 61 8.98 0.41 1.57
CA ALA A 61 8.80 -0.68 0.61
C ALA A 61 7.54 -1.51 0.90
N ALA A 62 7.20 -1.70 2.18
CA ALA A 62 5.96 -2.35 2.60
C ALA A 62 4.71 -1.64 2.09
N LYS A 63 4.70 -0.30 2.07
CA LYS A 63 3.55 0.49 1.60
C LYS A 63 3.34 0.35 0.10
N VAL A 64 4.42 0.24 -0.68
CA VAL A 64 4.34 0.14 -2.16
C VAL A 64 3.55 -1.08 -2.61
N VAL A 65 3.66 -2.20 -1.89
CA VAL A 65 2.99 -3.46 -2.22
C VAL A 65 1.99 -3.90 -1.15
N ASP A 66 1.64 -2.97 -0.26
CA ASP A 66 0.64 -3.10 0.79
C ASP A 66 0.87 -4.31 1.75
N ILE A 67 2.11 -4.64 2.09
CA ILE A 67 2.40 -5.75 3.04
C ILE A 67 2.74 -5.23 4.44
N SER A 68 2.76 -6.13 5.42
CA SER A 68 3.27 -5.77 6.75
C SER A 68 4.77 -5.47 6.71
N LYS A 69 5.22 -4.53 7.55
CA LYS A 69 6.65 -4.22 7.74
C LYS A 69 7.48 -5.48 8.05
N GLY A 70 6.94 -6.40 8.84
CA GLY A 70 7.59 -7.67 9.17
C GLY A 70 7.81 -8.55 7.94
N ALA A 71 6.81 -8.65 7.06
CA ALA A 71 6.94 -9.36 5.78
C ALA A 71 7.99 -8.70 4.87
N ALA A 72 7.95 -7.37 4.74
CA ALA A 72 8.94 -6.63 3.96
C ALA A 72 10.38 -6.85 4.47
N TRP A 73 10.57 -6.90 5.79
CA TRP A 73 11.89 -7.17 6.39
C TRP A 73 12.40 -8.58 6.07
N GLN A 74 11.53 -9.59 6.10
CA GLN A 74 11.89 -10.96 5.70
C GLN A 74 12.28 -11.02 4.22
N HIS A 75 11.55 -10.31 3.35
CA HIS A 75 11.91 -10.18 1.94
C HIS A 75 13.25 -9.46 1.75
N GLN A 76 13.49 -8.36 2.46
CA GLN A 76 14.76 -7.62 2.39
C GLN A 76 15.95 -8.50 2.78
N LYS A 77 15.82 -9.32 3.84
CA LYS A 77 16.87 -10.26 4.26
C LYS A 77 17.19 -11.28 3.17
N ARG A 78 16.17 -11.90 2.58
CA ARG A 78 16.34 -12.88 1.50
C ARG A 78 16.94 -12.25 0.25
N TRP A 79 16.48 -11.05 -0.10
CA TRP A 79 17.00 -10.28 -1.22
C TRP A 79 18.48 -9.93 -1.03
N LYS A 80 18.89 -9.39 0.12
CA LYS A 80 20.30 -9.14 0.45
C LYS A 80 21.15 -10.42 0.38
N ALA A 81 20.66 -11.52 0.97
CA ALA A 81 21.37 -12.80 0.91
C ALA A 81 21.50 -13.36 -0.52
N SER A 82 20.57 -13.04 -1.43
CA SER A 82 20.68 -13.42 -2.85
C SER A 82 21.71 -12.59 -3.62
N LYS A 83 21.89 -11.31 -3.23
CA LYS A 83 22.92 -10.43 -3.81
C LYS A 83 24.32 -10.81 -3.32
N ASP A 84 24.48 -11.15 -2.05
CA ASP A 84 25.78 -11.59 -1.47
C ASP A 84 26.31 -12.89 -2.10
N LYS A 85 25.43 -13.81 -2.53
CA LYS A 85 25.83 -15.05 -3.20
C LYS A 85 26.16 -14.87 -4.68
N SER A 86 25.92 -13.69 -5.24
CA SER A 86 26.17 -13.38 -6.64
C SER A 86 27.53 -12.67 -6.85
N VAL A 87 28.38 -12.66 -5.81
CA VAL A 87 29.76 -12.14 -5.84
C VAL A 87 30.74 -13.32 -5.83
#